data_AF-A0A8H7BFW1-F1
#
_entry.id   AF-A0A8H7BFW1-F1
#
_cell.length_a   1.000
_cell.length_b   1.000
_cell.length_c   1.000
_cell.angle_alpha   90.00
_cell.angle_beta   90.00
_cell.angle_gamma   90.00
#
_symmetry.space_group_name_H-M   'P 1'
#
loop_
_entity.id
_entity.type
_entity.pdbx_description
1 polymer ?
#
loop_
_entity_poly.entity_id
_entity_poly.type
_entity_poly.pdbx_seq_one_letter_code
_entity_poly.pdbx_strand_id
1 'polypeptide(L)'
;MLLAVIATWLSVVVHCYMIHFIDYSSAIDGVWETFRPIVVGSNLSIWLYRINFILDLCLIKTSILLFYDHIAASNKRFRYVVRGLLAIIICGGISQIIASILMCTPITDAFSYDVWYRAWVLHDFNVKCYNPNPFWLFIAVYNLTTDVIIWTLPMIFFLNISTLPLRRRLELIAIFSVGIIAVISSAFRLHTTVLWLSGIQQQQLSTPDLLLWSQVEQNLGIIAASVPFLRPLFRKALGKARSREQPSPGPGLPLVGHPAMFRTPIIPSPSPTFDRCSREFRPPRNDRNNATSILTPMAQDTYWGTFEDISTYNVQLNYLEKMWMAWYAWMGNDVLATGIMSFVIHEAFYFGRSLPWIIIDCIPFFNRYKIQAHKVPSAWEQTQCALLVLLSHFTVELPQIWLFHPMCQYFGLETSVPFPSIYKMAYQIAIFFVFEDAWHYWAHRAMHASSFLYKNIHKIHHQYSAPFGLAAEYASPIEVMILGFGSVGVPIVFCAITKDLHILTMYVWIIFRLSQAIDAHSGYEFPWSLHHFLPFWAGAEHHDVHHEKFIGNYASSFRWWDFVLDTEAGAEASKKRRERKLAAAKAKKAM
;
A
#
# COMPACT_ATOMS: atom_id res chain seq x y z
N MET A 1 12.15 5.64 -12.99
CA MET A 1 11.15 4.81 -12.30
C MET A 1 10.35 5.61 -11.28
N LEU A 2 10.95 6.24 -10.27
CA LEU A 2 10.21 7.07 -9.30
C LEU A 2 9.31 8.13 -9.97
N LEU A 3 9.84 8.85 -10.97
CA LEU A 3 9.04 9.82 -11.75
C LEU A 3 7.86 9.19 -12.49
N ALA A 4 7.99 7.95 -12.98
CA ALA A 4 6.90 7.22 -13.61
C ALA A 4 5.81 6.89 -12.57
N VAL A 5 6.20 6.35 -11.41
CA VAL A 5 5.26 6.07 -10.31
C VAL A 5 4.47 7.33 -9.91
N ILE A 6 5.13 8.48 -9.79
CA ILE A 6 4.47 9.76 -9.50
C ILE A 6 3.49 10.16 -10.63
N ALA A 7 3.86 9.97 -11.90
CA ALA A 7 2.99 10.26 -13.04
C ALA A 7 1.78 9.30 -13.13
N THR A 8 1.96 8.03 -12.77
CA THR A 8 0.85 7.06 -12.66
C THR A 8 -0.14 7.48 -11.57
N TRP A 9 0.33 7.96 -10.41
CA TRP A 9 -0.54 8.54 -9.38
C TRP A 9 -1.29 9.78 -9.88
N LEU A 10 -0.62 10.67 -10.62
CA LEU A 10 -1.29 11.79 -11.27
C LEU A 10 -2.39 11.30 -12.24
N SER A 11 -2.19 10.15 -12.90
CA SER A 11 -3.19 9.59 -13.82
C SER A 11 -4.45 9.16 -13.06
N VAL A 12 -4.29 8.62 -11.84
CA VAL A 12 -5.44 8.30 -10.95
C VAL A 12 -6.22 9.57 -10.58
N VAL A 13 -5.52 10.64 -10.21
CA VAL A 13 -6.16 11.93 -9.88
C VAL A 13 -6.96 12.46 -11.08
N VAL A 14 -6.37 12.46 -12.28
CA VAL A 14 -7.06 12.89 -13.50
C VAL A 14 -8.28 12.00 -13.81
N HIS A 15 -8.19 10.69 -13.58
CA HIS A 15 -9.34 9.78 -13.77
C HIS A 15 -10.49 10.10 -12.81
N CYS A 16 -10.20 10.45 -11.55
CA CYS A 16 -11.24 10.87 -10.60
C CYS A 16 -11.99 12.11 -11.11
N TYR A 17 -11.27 13.10 -11.66
CA TYR A 17 -11.89 14.28 -12.26
C TYR A 17 -12.68 13.93 -13.53
N MET A 18 -12.18 13.03 -14.38
CA MET A 18 -12.93 12.56 -15.55
C MET A 18 -14.25 11.91 -15.14
N ILE A 19 -14.25 11.02 -14.13
CA ILE A 19 -15.47 10.38 -13.64
C ILE A 19 -16.45 11.43 -13.10
N HIS A 20 -15.96 12.41 -12.33
CA HIS A 20 -16.78 13.49 -11.78
C HIS A 20 -17.47 14.34 -12.87
N PHE A 21 -16.75 14.72 -13.93
CA PHE A 21 -17.30 15.56 -15.00
C PHE A 21 -18.03 14.80 -16.11
N ILE A 22 -18.00 13.46 -16.10
CA ILE A 22 -18.78 12.61 -17.00
C ILE A 22 -20.15 12.24 -16.36
N ASP A 23 -20.35 12.56 -15.08
CA ASP A 23 -21.64 12.41 -14.41
C ASP A 23 -22.60 13.57 -14.78
N TYR A 24 -23.58 13.25 -15.63
CA TYR A 24 -24.62 14.19 -16.06
C TYR A 24 -25.85 14.20 -15.14
N SER A 25 -25.85 13.48 -14.01
CA SER A 25 -27.00 13.38 -13.10
C SER A 25 -27.49 14.72 -12.55
N SER A 26 -26.61 15.73 -12.52
CA SER A 26 -26.91 17.09 -12.07
C SER A 26 -27.36 18.04 -13.20
N ALA A 27 -27.31 17.60 -14.47
CA ALA A 27 -27.73 18.41 -15.61
C ALA A 27 -29.26 18.33 -15.77
N ILE A 28 -29.93 19.49 -15.82
CA ILE A 28 -31.38 19.57 -16.02
C ILE A 28 -31.67 19.71 -17.52
N ASP A 29 -32.48 18.81 -18.07
CA ASP A 29 -32.90 18.84 -19.47
C ASP A 29 -33.45 20.23 -19.86
N GLY A 30 -32.90 20.81 -20.92
CA GLY A 30 -33.32 22.11 -21.45
C GLY A 30 -32.66 23.35 -20.81
N VAL A 31 -31.80 23.20 -19.80
CA VAL A 31 -31.08 24.32 -19.16
C VAL A 31 -29.58 24.30 -19.53
N TRP A 32 -29.24 24.89 -20.68
CA TRP A 32 -27.88 24.93 -21.24
C TRP A 32 -26.80 25.51 -20.31
N GLU A 33 -27.16 26.41 -19.38
CA GLU A 33 -26.23 26.99 -18.41
C GLU A 33 -25.70 25.96 -17.39
N THR A 34 -26.43 24.86 -17.15
CA THR A 34 -25.95 23.76 -16.29
C THR A 34 -24.92 22.87 -16.98
N PHE A 35 -24.87 22.84 -18.31
CA PHE A 35 -23.95 22.01 -19.09
C PHE A 35 -22.54 22.63 -19.22
N ARG A 36 -22.41 23.95 -19.12
CA ARG A 36 -21.13 24.66 -19.29
C ARG A 36 -20.00 24.11 -18.41
N PRO A 37 -20.14 23.99 -17.07
CA PRO A 37 -19.06 23.48 -16.22
C PRO A 37 -18.74 22.00 -16.47
N ILE A 38 -19.75 21.18 -16.79
CA ILE A 38 -19.61 19.75 -17.08
C ILE A 38 -18.78 19.54 -18.35
N VAL A 39 -19.13 20.26 -19.43
CA VAL A 39 -18.43 20.18 -20.72
C VAL A 39 -16.98 20.69 -20.61
N VAL A 40 -16.76 21.82 -19.96
CA VAL A 40 -15.40 22.37 -19.77
C VAL A 40 -14.56 21.42 -18.93
N GLY A 41 -15.10 20.92 -17.81
CA GLY A 41 -14.42 19.97 -16.93
C GLY A 41 -14.10 18.64 -17.64
N SER A 42 -15.03 18.11 -18.41
CA SER A 42 -14.85 16.85 -19.18
C SER A 42 -13.77 17.00 -20.24
N ASN A 43 -13.83 18.05 -21.06
CA ASN A 43 -12.82 18.30 -22.10
C ASN A 43 -11.42 18.59 -21.50
N LEU A 44 -11.35 19.37 -20.42
CA LEU A 44 -10.10 19.65 -19.73
C LEU A 44 -9.48 18.37 -19.14
N SER A 45 -10.31 17.52 -18.53
CA SER A 45 -9.85 16.28 -17.92
C SER A 45 -9.33 15.29 -18.98
N ILE A 46 -10.02 15.17 -20.13
CA ILE A 46 -9.55 14.37 -21.28
C ILE A 46 -8.23 14.91 -21.83
N TRP A 47 -8.09 16.23 -21.93
CA TRP A 47 -6.88 16.89 -22.40
C TRP A 47 -5.68 16.62 -21.48
N LEU A 48 -5.87 16.74 -20.15
CA LEU A 48 -4.86 16.42 -19.14
C LEU A 48 -4.51 14.93 -19.11
N TYR A 49 -5.53 14.05 -19.21
CA TYR A 49 -5.36 12.60 -19.23
C TYR A 49 -4.43 12.18 -20.37
N ARG A 50 -4.67 12.70 -21.59
CA ARG A 50 -3.84 12.39 -22.76
C ARG A 50 -2.37 12.76 -22.53
N ILE A 51 -2.10 13.96 -22.04
CA ILE A 51 -0.73 14.45 -21.80
C ILE A 51 -0.04 13.59 -20.74
N ASN A 52 -0.71 13.33 -19.63
CA ASN A 52 -0.16 12.55 -18.53
C ASN A 52 0.11 11.10 -18.94
N PHE A 53 -0.83 10.48 -19.65
CA PHE A 53 -0.67 9.12 -20.16
C PHE A 53 0.57 8.96 -21.06
N ILE A 54 0.78 9.92 -21.98
CA ILE A 54 1.97 9.94 -22.86
C ILE A 54 3.25 10.11 -22.04
N LEU A 55 3.24 11.05 -21.08
CA LEU A 55 4.39 11.31 -20.22
C LEU A 55 4.78 10.06 -19.42
N ASP A 56 3.81 9.41 -18.79
CA ASP A 56 4.05 8.25 -17.95
C ASP A 56 4.64 7.07 -18.75
N LEU A 57 4.02 6.70 -19.87
CA LEU A 57 4.55 5.64 -20.72
C LEU A 57 5.94 5.97 -21.27
N CYS A 58 6.22 7.24 -21.60
CA CYS A 58 7.55 7.68 -21.98
C CYS A 58 8.56 7.45 -20.85
N LEU A 59 8.22 7.80 -19.60
CA LEU A 59 9.08 7.63 -18.43
C LEU A 59 9.31 6.14 -18.09
N ILE A 60 8.28 5.30 -18.19
CA ILE A 60 8.37 3.85 -17.99
C ILE A 60 9.32 3.25 -19.03
N LYS A 61 9.09 3.49 -20.32
CA LYS A 61 9.90 2.95 -21.42
C LYS A 61 11.35 3.44 -21.37
N THR A 62 11.54 4.73 -21.06
CA THR A 62 12.88 5.31 -20.83
C THR A 62 13.61 4.57 -19.72
N SER A 63 12.94 4.26 -18.61
CA SER A 63 13.57 3.55 -17.49
C SER A 63 14.01 2.12 -17.85
N ILE A 64 13.20 1.40 -18.64
CA ILE A 64 13.54 0.05 -19.13
C ILE A 64 14.75 0.12 -20.07
N LEU A 65 14.77 1.08 -20.99
CA LEU A 65 15.85 1.23 -21.96
C LEU A 65 17.17 1.67 -21.32
N LEU A 66 17.13 2.51 -20.28
CA LEU A 66 18.32 2.83 -19.49
C LEU A 66 18.88 1.59 -18.77
N PHE A 67 18.01 0.72 -18.27
CA PHE A 67 18.42 -0.57 -17.72
C PHE A 67 19.05 -1.48 -18.79
N TYR A 68 18.48 -1.50 -20.01
CA TYR A 68 19.07 -2.24 -21.12
C TYR A 68 20.43 -1.67 -21.55
N ASP A 69 20.63 -0.34 -21.55
CA ASP A 69 21.94 0.28 -21.86
C ASP A 69 23.00 -0.16 -20.84
N HIS A 70 22.61 -0.29 -19.57
CA HIS A 70 23.48 -0.80 -18.52
C HIS A 70 23.88 -2.26 -18.76
N ILE A 71 22.92 -3.15 -19.10
CA ILE A 71 23.22 -4.55 -19.45
C ILE A 71 24.08 -4.64 -20.72
N ALA A 72 23.81 -3.77 -21.69
CA ALA A 72 24.49 -3.71 -22.97
C ALA A 72 25.91 -3.16 -22.91
N ALA A 73 26.42 -2.77 -21.74
CA ALA A 73 27.74 -2.14 -21.58
C ALA A 73 28.89 -2.96 -22.20
N SER A 74 28.74 -4.29 -22.26
CA SER A 74 29.73 -5.21 -22.85
C SER A 74 29.61 -5.37 -24.38
N ASN A 75 28.47 -5.05 -25.00
CA ASN A 75 28.22 -5.26 -26.43
C ASN A 75 27.86 -3.94 -27.14
N LYS A 76 28.83 -3.36 -27.85
CA LYS A 76 28.69 -2.06 -28.54
C LYS A 76 27.53 -2.04 -29.55
N ARG A 77 27.29 -3.11 -30.30
CA ARG A 77 26.22 -3.16 -31.32
C ARG A 77 24.84 -3.10 -30.66
N PHE A 78 24.63 -3.92 -29.64
CA PHE A 78 23.38 -3.92 -28.89
C PHE A 78 23.14 -2.58 -28.18
N ARG A 79 24.21 -1.97 -27.65
CA ARG A 79 24.15 -0.65 -27.03
C ARG A 79 23.71 0.45 -27.99
N TYR A 80 24.19 0.46 -29.23
CA TYR A 80 23.72 1.42 -30.25
C TYR A 80 22.24 1.25 -30.58
N VAL A 81 21.76 0.00 -30.69
CA VAL A 81 20.33 -0.28 -30.91
C VAL A 81 19.47 0.25 -29.75
N VAL A 82 19.87 -0.03 -28.50
CA VAL A 82 19.15 0.45 -27.31
C VAL A 82 19.13 1.97 -27.23
N ARG A 83 20.26 2.65 -27.51
CA ARG A 83 20.32 4.13 -27.52
C ARG A 83 19.53 4.75 -28.66
N GLY A 84 19.52 4.13 -29.83
CA GLY A 84 18.67 4.55 -30.95
C GLY A 84 17.19 4.46 -30.57
N LEU A 85 16.77 3.35 -29.94
CA LEU A 85 15.41 3.19 -29.46
C LEU A 85 15.07 4.18 -28.33
N LEU A 86 16.01 4.44 -27.42
CA LEU A 86 15.85 5.45 -26.37
C LEU A 86 15.57 6.83 -26.96
N ALA A 87 16.32 7.22 -28.00
CA ALA A 87 16.08 8.48 -28.72
C ALA A 87 14.70 8.49 -29.39
N ILE A 88 14.28 7.39 -30.02
CA ILE A 88 12.94 7.26 -30.64
C ILE A 88 11.83 7.43 -29.60
N ILE A 89 11.95 6.81 -28.42
CA ILE A 89 10.97 6.94 -27.33
C ILE A 89 10.89 8.38 -26.82
N ILE A 90 12.04 9.00 -26.55
CA ILE A 90 12.07 10.37 -26.00
C ILE A 90 11.57 11.39 -27.03
N CYS A 91 12.07 11.35 -28.27
CA CYS A 91 11.63 12.25 -29.33
C CYS A 91 10.15 12.02 -29.68
N GLY A 92 9.71 10.76 -29.71
CA GLY A 92 8.31 10.40 -29.93
C GLY A 92 7.39 10.91 -28.82
N GLY A 93 7.77 10.72 -27.55
CA GLY A 93 7.03 11.23 -26.39
C GLY A 93 6.93 12.75 -26.38
N ILE A 94 8.05 13.46 -26.60
CA ILE A 94 8.06 14.94 -26.70
C ILE A 94 7.15 15.41 -27.84
N SER A 95 7.26 14.81 -29.03
CA SER A 95 6.43 15.15 -30.18
C SER A 95 4.94 14.95 -29.91
N GLN A 96 4.57 13.84 -29.27
CA GLN A 96 3.18 13.54 -28.91
C GLN A 96 2.64 14.49 -27.82
N ILE A 97 3.46 14.88 -26.85
CA ILE A 97 3.07 15.88 -25.83
C ILE A 97 2.83 17.23 -26.50
N ILE A 98 3.74 17.68 -27.37
CA ILE A 98 3.57 18.95 -28.10
C ILE A 98 2.30 18.90 -28.97
N ALA A 99 2.07 17.82 -29.70
CA ALA A 99 0.85 17.64 -30.50
C ALA A 99 -0.42 17.61 -29.65
N SER A 100 -0.35 17.07 -28.42
CA SER A 100 -1.47 17.05 -27.47
C SER A 100 -1.81 18.43 -26.92
N ILE A 101 -0.78 19.24 -26.63
CA ILE A 101 -0.91 20.60 -26.10
C ILE A 101 -1.42 21.54 -27.20
N LEU A 102 -0.82 21.49 -28.38
CA LEU A 102 -1.11 22.37 -29.52
C LEU A 102 -2.27 21.86 -30.39
N MET A 103 -3.26 21.19 -29.79
CA MET A 103 -4.40 20.63 -30.51
C MET A 103 -5.28 21.69 -31.17
N CYS A 104 -5.38 22.86 -30.53
CA CYS A 104 -6.15 24.00 -30.99
C CYS A 104 -5.31 25.29 -30.97
N THR A 105 -5.69 26.27 -31.79
CA THR A 105 -5.08 27.61 -31.80
C THR A 105 -6.15 28.70 -31.66
N PRO A 106 -6.30 29.33 -30.48
CA PRO A 106 -5.50 29.20 -29.23
C PRO A 106 -5.72 27.88 -28.46
N ILE A 107 -4.78 27.54 -27.57
CA ILE A 107 -4.79 26.29 -26.79
C ILE A 107 -6.06 26.16 -25.91
N THR A 108 -6.57 27.28 -25.40
CA THR A 108 -7.78 27.34 -24.56
C THR A 108 -9.03 26.80 -25.26
N ASP A 109 -9.04 26.80 -26.59
CA ASP A 109 -10.17 26.31 -27.38
C ASP A 109 -10.31 24.78 -27.27
N ALA A 110 -9.26 24.06 -26.85
CA ALA A 110 -9.30 22.61 -26.62
C ALA A 110 -10.29 22.20 -25.51
N PHE A 111 -10.61 23.12 -24.59
CA PHE A 111 -11.52 22.88 -23.47
C PHE A 111 -12.57 23.99 -23.32
N SER A 112 -12.79 24.80 -24.37
CA SER A 112 -13.78 25.88 -24.37
C SER A 112 -15.19 25.35 -24.64
N TYR A 113 -16.15 25.79 -23.81
CA TYR A 113 -17.57 25.50 -24.04
C TYR A 113 -18.07 26.09 -25.35
N ASP A 114 -17.67 27.31 -25.69
CA ASP A 114 -18.21 28.02 -26.85
C ASP A 114 -17.75 27.37 -28.17
N VAL A 115 -16.54 26.80 -28.18
CA VAL A 115 -16.01 26.00 -29.30
C VAL A 115 -16.73 24.66 -29.42
N TRP A 116 -16.95 23.97 -28.28
CA TRP A 116 -17.72 22.73 -28.25
C TRP A 116 -19.16 22.95 -28.75
N TYR A 117 -19.85 24.00 -28.27
CA TYR A 117 -21.21 24.32 -28.65
C TYR A 117 -21.33 24.63 -30.15
N ARG A 118 -20.41 25.42 -30.70
CA ARG A 118 -20.38 25.71 -32.15
C ARG A 118 -20.18 24.46 -33.00
N ALA A 119 -19.24 23.60 -32.61
CA ALA A 119 -18.92 22.40 -33.37
C ALA A 119 -20.02 21.32 -33.30
N TRP A 120 -20.58 21.06 -32.12
CA TRP A 120 -21.47 19.93 -31.87
C TRP A 120 -22.96 20.27 -31.93
N VAL A 121 -23.34 21.53 -31.67
CA VAL A 121 -24.75 21.98 -31.72
C VAL A 121 -25.00 22.76 -33.00
N LEU A 122 -24.19 23.78 -33.28
CA LEU A 122 -24.39 24.67 -34.44
C LEU A 122 -23.80 24.14 -35.75
N HIS A 123 -23.04 23.04 -35.71
CA HIS A 123 -22.35 22.47 -36.88
C HIS A 123 -21.44 23.49 -37.61
N ASP A 124 -20.87 24.45 -36.87
CA ASP A 124 -19.91 25.45 -37.36
C ASP A 124 -18.47 24.97 -37.08
N PHE A 125 -17.79 24.55 -38.14
CA PHE A 125 -16.44 23.96 -38.09
C PHE A 125 -15.31 24.96 -38.36
N ASN A 126 -15.57 26.28 -38.32
CA ASN A 126 -14.55 27.33 -38.53
C ASN A 126 -13.51 27.47 -37.39
N VAL A 127 -13.43 26.49 -36.49
CA VAL A 127 -12.49 26.45 -35.36
C VAL A 127 -11.18 25.79 -35.75
N LYS A 128 -10.05 26.40 -35.35
CA LYS A 128 -8.70 25.94 -35.69
C LYS A 128 -8.22 24.81 -34.77
N CYS A 129 -8.96 23.71 -34.72
CA CYS A 129 -8.62 22.49 -34.01
C CYS A 129 -8.52 21.32 -35.00
N TYR A 130 -7.53 20.45 -34.86
CA TYR A 130 -7.47 19.24 -35.68
C TYR A 130 -8.28 18.09 -35.07
N ASN A 131 -8.68 17.12 -35.90
CA ASN A 131 -9.43 15.95 -35.43
C ASN A 131 -8.52 15.05 -34.54
N PRO A 132 -8.85 14.83 -33.25
CA PRO A 132 -8.01 14.05 -32.34
C PRO A 132 -8.07 12.54 -32.57
N ASN A 133 -9.05 12.01 -33.32
CA ASN A 133 -9.27 10.57 -33.46
C ASN A 133 -8.09 9.82 -34.11
N PRO A 134 -7.53 10.29 -35.25
CA PRO A 134 -6.34 9.66 -35.83
C PRO A 134 -5.13 9.71 -34.88
N PHE A 135 -5.04 10.75 -34.06
CA PHE A 135 -3.94 10.93 -33.12
C PHE A 135 -4.05 9.95 -31.94
N TRP A 136 -5.24 9.73 -31.39
CA TRP A 136 -5.50 8.69 -30.38
C TRP A 136 -5.15 7.29 -30.88
N LEU A 137 -5.55 6.96 -32.11
CA LEU A 137 -5.20 5.69 -32.74
C LEU A 137 -3.68 5.56 -32.93
N PHE A 138 -3.02 6.63 -33.40
CA PHE A 138 -1.56 6.66 -33.53
C PHE A 138 -0.85 6.41 -32.20
N ILE A 139 -1.28 7.07 -31.10
CA ILE A 139 -0.71 6.85 -29.77
C ILE A 139 -0.86 5.37 -29.36
N ALA A 140 -2.04 4.78 -29.56
CA ALA A 140 -2.29 3.39 -29.21
C ALA A 140 -1.41 2.41 -30.00
N VAL A 141 -1.31 2.59 -31.33
CA VAL A 141 -0.46 1.76 -32.20
C VAL A 141 1.02 1.96 -31.90
N TYR A 142 1.47 3.21 -31.70
CA TYR A 142 2.85 3.53 -31.35
C TYR A 142 3.25 2.86 -30.04
N ASN A 143 2.39 2.91 -29.02
CA ASN A 143 2.68 2.31 -27.74
C ASN A 143 2.77 0.79 -27.82
N LEU A 144 1.79 0.11 -28.43
CA LEU A 144 1.86 -1.34 -28.63
C LEU A 144 3.10 -1.76 -29.43
N THR A 145 3.41 -1.05 -30.52
CA THR A 145 4.56 -1.35 -31.37
C THR A 145 5.87 -1.21 -30.57
N THR A 146 6.02 -0.12 -29.82
CA THR A 146 7.22 0.10 -29.00
C THR A 146 7.33 -0.91 -27.86
N ASP A 147 6.23 -1.37 -27.27
CA ASP A 147 6.23 -2.39 -26.22
C ASP A 147 6.70 -3.74 -26.75
N VAL A 148 6.20 -4.15 -27.93
CA VAL A 148 6.66 -5.38 -28.61
C VAL A 148 8.16 -5.31 -28.91
N ILE A 149 8.64 -4.17 -29.41
CA ILE A 149 10.07 -3.98 -29.70
C ILE A 149 10.89 -4.07 -28.40
N ILE A 150 10.50 -3.35 -27.35
CA ILE A 150 11.22 -3.34 -26.06
C ILE A 150 11.22 -4.74 -25.41
N TRP A 151 10.13 -5.49 -25.50
CA TRP A 151 10.05 -6.84 -24.96
C TRP A 151 10.92 -7.86 -25.73
N THR A 152 10.98 -7.75 -27.06
CA THR A 152 11.76 -8.68 -27.89
C THR A 152 13.28 -8.48 -27.80
N LEU A 153 13.73 -7.24 -27.55
CA LEU A 153 15.16 -6.89 -27.50
C LEU A 153 16.03 -7.76 -26.55
N PRO A 154 15.71 -7.91 -25.25
CA PRO A 154 16.51 -8.74 -24.35
C PRO A 154 16.50 -10.22 -24.75
N MET A 155 15.40 -10.70 -25.31
CA MET A 155 15.23 -12.10 -25.71
C MET A 155 16.18 -12.45 -26.86
N ILE A 156 16.20 -11.61 -27.91
CA ILE A 156 17.11 -11.77 -29.05
C ILE A 156 18.58 -11.64 -28.59
N PHE A 157 18.86 -10.68 -27.71
CA PHE A 157 20.20 -10.48 -27.17
C PHE A 157 20.74 -11.72 -26.43
N PHE A 158 19.95 -12.32 -25.53
CA PHE A 158 20.40 -13.50 -24.78
C PHE A 158 20.46 -14.77 -25.63
N LEU A 159 19.63 -14.89 -26.67
CA LEU A 159 19.71 -16.01 -27.62
C LEU A 159 21.01 -15.97 -28.44
N ASN A 160 21.44 -14.78 -28.86
CA ASN A 160 22.64 -14.58 -29.68
C ASN A 160 23.96 -14.64 -28.90
N ILE A 161 23.92 -14.61 -27.56
CA ILE A 161 25.11 -14.75 -26.73
C ILE A 161 25.36 -16.23 -26.44
N SER A 162 26.30 -16.81 -27.19
CA SER A 162 26.75 -18.20 -27.03
C SER A 162 27.74 -18.39 -25.86
N THR A 163 28.29 -17.31 -25.30
CA THR A 163 29.27 -17.37 -24.20
C THR A 163 28.66 -17.69 -22.83
N LEU A 164 27.33 -17.58 -22.69
CA LEU A 164 26.62 -17.89 -21.45
C LEU A 164 26.17 -19.37 -21.42
N PRO A 165 26.34 -20.08 -20.29
CA PRO A 165 25.84 -21.45 -20.17
C PRO A 165 24.32 -21.48 -20.29
N LEU A 166 23.78 -22.51 -20.96
CA LEU A 166 22.36 -22.65 -21.33
C LEU A 166 21.40 -22.33 -20.18
N ARG A 167 21.70 -22.80 -18.96
CA ARG A 167 20.90 -22.54 -17.76
C ARG A 167 20.76 -21.05 -17.42
N ARG A 168 21.87 -20.30 -17.45
CA ARG A 168 21.86 -18.86 -17.13
C ARG A 168 21.12 -18.05 -18.20
N ARG A 169 21.22 -18.49 -19.45
CA ARG A 169 20.51 -17.92 -20.59
C ARG A 169 18.99 -18.12 -20.47
N LEU A 170 18.55 -19.35 -20.19
CA LEU A 170 17.13 -19.64 -19.97
C LEU A 170 16.54 -18.90 -18.77
N GLU A 171 17.28 -18.77 -17.67
CA GLU A 171 16.85 -17.97 -16.51
C GLU A 171 16.64 -16.49 -16.85
N LEU A 172 17.54 -15.90 -17.64
CA LEU A 172 17.40 -14.51 -18.09
C LEU A 172 16.19 -14.35 -19.01
N ILE A 173 16.07 -15.23 -20.00
CA ILE A 173 14.92 -15.25 -20.92
C ILE A 173 13.61 -15.37 -20.13
N ALA A 174 13.52 -16.26 -19.14
CA ALA A 174 12.31 -16.43 -18.32
C ALA A 174 11.94 -15.14 -17.56
N ILE A 175 12.91 -14.44 -17.00
CA ILE A 175 12.69 -13.20 -16.24
C ILE A 175 12.20 -12.07 -17.16
N PHE A 176 12.81 -11.91 -18.32
CA PHE A 176 12.40 -10.89 -19.30
C PHE A 176 11.09 -11.27 -20.04
N SER A 177 10.74 -12.56 -20.08
CA SER A 177 9.48 -13.04 -20.66
C SER A 177 8.25 -12.47 -19.95
N VAL A 178 8.34 -12.23 -18.63
CA VAL A 178 7.24 -11.68 -17.83
C VAL A 178 6.73 -10.34 -18.40
N GLY A 179 7.58 -9.58 -19.09
CA GLY A 179 7.19 -8.34 -19.76
C GLY A 179 6.12 -8.49 -20.85
N ILE A 180 5.78 -9.72 -21.27
CA ILE A 180 4.67 -9.98 -22.20
C ILE A 180 3.32 -9.50 -21.64
N ILE A 181 3.15 -9.47 -20.31
CA ILE A 181 1.91 -9.00 -19.68
C ILE A 181 1.63 -7.52 -19.99
N ALA A 182 2.68 -6.70 -20.07
CA ALA A 182 2.55 -5.29 -20.44
C ALA A 182 2.12 -5.16 -21.91
N VAL A 183 2.71 -5.96 -22.80
CA VAL A 183 2.33 -6.00 -24.23
C VAL A 183 0.87 -6.42 -24.42
N ILE A 184 0.40 -7.44 -23.69
CA ILE A 184 -0.99 -7.90 -23.73
C ILE A 184 -1.93 -6.77 -23.29
N SER A 185 -1.60 -6.05 -22.21
CA SER A 185 -2.38 -4.90 -21.75
C SER A 185 -2.45 -3.79 -22.81
N SER A 186 -1.34 -3.46 -23.46
CA SER A 186 -1.31 -2.47 -24.54
C SER A 186 -2.18 -2.88 -25.73
N ALA A 187 -2.28 -4.19 -26.01
CA ALA A 187 -3.18 -4.73 -27.04
C ALA A 187 -4.66 -4.59 -26.66
N PHE A 188 -5.02 -4.88 -25.41
CA PHE A 188 -6.37 -4.64 -24.90
C PHE A 188 -6.72 -3.16 -24.93
N ARG A 189 -5.81 -2.26 -24.53
CA ARG A 189 -6.06 -0.82 -24.61
C ARG A 189 -6.23 -0.35 -26.06
N LEU A 190 -5.45 -0.87 -27.02
CA LEU A 190 -5.66 -0.58 -28.44
C LEU A 190 -7.06 -1.03 -28.90
N HIS A 191 -7.50 -2.24 -28.51
CA HIS A 191 -8.84 -2.73 -28.82
C HIS A 191 -9.94 -1.82 -28.26
N THR A 192 -9.86 -1.44 -26.97
CA THR A 192 -10.82 -0.52 -26.36
C THR A 192 -10.77 0.86 -26.99
N THR A 193 -9.59 1.31 -27.44
CA THR A 193 -9.44 2.61 -28.14
C THR A 193 -10.14 2.56 -29.50
N VAL A 194 -10.03 1.46 -30.24
CA VAL A 194 -10.74 1.28 -31.53
C VAL A 194 -12.27 1.28 -31.31
N LEU A 195 -12.76 0.61 -30.26
CA LEU A 195 -14.18 0.65 -29.90
C LEU A 195 -14.61 2.07 -29.52
N TRP A 196 -13.84 2.75 -28.67
CA TRP A 196 -14.10 4.12 -28.24
C TRP A 196 -14.14 5.12 -29.41
N LEU A 197 -13.33 4.91 -30.45
CA LEU A 197 -13.29 5.74 -31.66
C LEU A 197 -14.39 5.41 -32.69
N SER A 198 -15.14 4.32 -32.52
CA SER A 198 -16.11 3.85 -33.54
C SER A 198 -17.40 4.67 -33.61
N GLY A 199 -17.70 5.45 -32.58
CA GLY A 199 -18.86 6.36 -32.55
C GLY A 199 -19.19 6.82 -31.14
N ILE A 200 -20.05 7.83 -31.01
CA ILE A 200 -20.38 8.50 -29.74
C ILE A 200 -20.97 7.52 -28.71
N GLN A 201 -21.85 6.61 -29.14
CA GLN A 201 -22.46 5.61 -28.25
C GLN A 201 -21.40 4.66 -27.67
N GLN A 202 -20.47 4.20 -28.50
CA GLN A 202 -19.38 3.33 -28.05
C GLN A 202 -18.35 4.09 -27.22
N GLN A 203 -18.16 5.38 -27.51
CA GLN A 203 -17.34 6.28 -26.71
C GLN A 203 -17.84 6.32 -25.26
N GLN A 204 -19.15 6.48 -25.06
CA GLN A 204 -19.76 6.48 -23.71
C GLN A 204 -19.61 5.14 -23.00
N LEU A 205 -19.89 4.02 -23.69
CA LEU A 205 -19.81 2.68 -23.11
C LEU A 205 -18.38 2.23 -22.80
N SER A 206 -17.42 2.59 -23.66
CA SER A 206 -16.02 2.11 -23.58
C SER A 206 -15.10 3.04 -22.78
N THR A 207 -15.57 4.20 -22.33
CA THR A 207 -14.74 5.13 -21.55
C THR A 207 -14.23 4.53 -20.23
N PRO A 208 -15.05 3.84 -19.41
CA PRO A 208 -14.56 3.17 -18.20
C PRO A 208 -13.46 2.14 -18.51
N ASP A 209 -13.66 1.33 -19.55
CA ASP A 209 -12.67 0.34 -19.99
C ASP A 209 -11.38 0.99 -20.48
N LEU A 210 -11.47 2.10 -21.22
CA LEU A 210 -10.31 2.85 -21.68
C LEU A 210 -9.47 3.37 -20.49
N LEU A 211 -10.11 3.93 -19.46
CA LEU A 211 -9.44 4.42 -18.27
C LEU A 211 -8.83 3.27 -17.44
N LEU A 212 -9.56 2.16 -17.31
CA LEU A 212 -9.09 0.95 -16.62
C LEU A 212 -7.85 0.38 -17.30
N TRP A 213 -7.93 0.10 -18.60
CA TRP A 213 -6.82 -0.49 -19.35
C TRP A 213 -5.61 0.44 -19.45
N SER A 214 -5.82 1.76 -19.38
CA SER A 214 -4.71 2.73 -19.25
C SER A 214 -3.95 2.57 -17.94
N GLN A 215 -4.67 2.39 -16.83
CA GLN A 215 -4.04 2.11 -15.53
C GLN A 215 -3.34 0.74 -15.55
N VAL A 216 -3.99 -0.29 -16.09
CA VAL A 216 -3.40 -1.63 -16.18
C VAL A 216 -2.10 -1.59 -16.99
N GLU A 217 -2.05 -0.88 -18.12
CA GLU A 217 -0.85 -0.77 -18.96
C GLU A 217 0.31 -0.07 -18.23
N GLN A 218 0.05 1.07 -17.58
CA GLN A 218 1.05 1.80 -16.80
C GLN A 218 1.61 0.93 -15.66
N ASN A 219 0.72 0.31 -14.87
CA ASN A 219 1.10 -0.51 -13.71
C ASN A 219 1.84 -1.79 -14.12
N LEU A 220 1.36 -2.51 -15.14
CA LEU A 220 2.04 -3.70 -15.65
C LEU A 220 3.37 -3.35 -16.31
N GLY A 221 3.51 -2.18 -16.93
CA GLY A 221 4.77 -1.66 -17.42
C GLY A 221 5.80 -1.44 -16.31
N ILE A 222 5.38 -0.85 -15.18
CA ILE A 222 6.23 -0.66 -13.99
C ILE A 222 6.65 -2.01 -13.37
N ILE A 223 5.71 -2.95 -13.26
CA ILE A 223 5.98 -4.30 -12.76
C ILE A 223 7.00 -5.00 -13.66
N ALA A 224 6.76 -5.00 -14.98
CA ALA A 224 7.66 -5.60 -15.96
C ALA A 224 9.08 -5.02 -15.90
N ALA A 225 9.21 -3.71 -15.71
CA ALA A 225 10.50 -3.04 -15.55
C ALA A 225 11.23 -3.43 -14.24
N SER A 226 10.49 -3.82 -13.21
CA SER A 226 11.01 -4.12 -11.87
C SER A 226 11.42 -5.59 -11.69
N VAL A 227 10.78 -6.51 -12.42
CA VAL A 227 11.01 -7.97 -12.35
C VAL A 227 12.49 -8.38 -12.51
N PRO A 228 13.29 -7.81 -13.44
CA PRO A 228 14.71 -8.15 -13.56
C PRO A 228 15.54 -7.91 -12.30
N PHE A 229 15.18 -6.92 -11.48
CA PHE A 229 15.87 -6.60 -10.23
C PHE A 229 15.51 -7.56 -9.09
N LEU A 230 14.40 -8.28 -9.21
CA LEU A 230 13.97 -9.33 -8.26
C LEU A 230 14.71 -10.67 -8.49
N ARG A 231 15.50 -10.78 -9.57
CA ARG A 231 16.28 -12.00 -9.92
C ARG A 231 17.11 -12.59 -8.78
N PRO A 232 17.86 -11.81 -7.97
CA PRO A 232 18.61 -12.37 -6.85
C PRO A 232 17.71 -13.04 -5.82
N LEU A 233 16.47 -12.56 -5.67
CA LEU A 233 15.46 -13.11 -4.78
C LEU A 233 14.93 -14.44 -5.35
N PHE A 234 14.57 -14.48 -6.64
CA PHE A 234 14.09 -15.71 -7.30
C PHE A 234 15.13 -16.82 -7.34
N ARG A 235 16.40 -16.50 -7.64
CA ARG A 235 17.49 -17.49 -7.61
C ARG A 235 17.73 -18.06 -6.22
N LYS A 236 17.53 -17.26 -5.17
CA LYS A 236 17.70 -17.67 -3.79
C LYS A 236 16.48 -18.43 -3.25
N ALA A 237 15.29 -18.21 -3.81
CA ALA A 237 14.07 -18.94 -3.48
C ALA A 237 13.96 -20.31 -4.22
N LEU A 238 14.37 -20.37 -5.49
CA LEU A 238 14.27 -21.59 -6.33
C LEU A 238 15.52 -22.48 -6.30
N GLY A 239 16.66 -21.96 -5.83
CA GLY A 239 17.89 -22.73 -5.68
C GLY A 239 17.90 -23.48 -4.35
N LYS A 240 17.85 -24.83 -4.39
CA LYS A 240 18.29 -25.67 -3.25
C LYS A 240 19.64 -25.15 -2.77
N ALA A 241 19.71 -24.77 -1.50
CA ALA A 241 20.94 -24.46 -0.80
C ALA A 241 21.97 -25.57 -1.06
N ARG A 242 23.02 -25.28 -1.85
CA ARG A 242 24.17 -26.17 -1.98
C ARG A 242 25.46 -25.37 -1.92
N SER A 243 26.07 -25.49 -0.74
CA SER A 243 27.49 -25.39 -0.36
C SER A 243 28.31 -24.16 -0.77
N ARG A 244 28.62 -23.36 0.25
CA ARG A 244 29.98 -22.94 0.65
C ARG A 244 30.88 -22.40 -0.47
N GLU A 245 30.69 -21.13 -0.82
CA GLU A 245 31.79 -20.31 -1.36
C GLU A 245 32.60 -19.74 -0.19
N GLN A 246 33.93 -19.82 -0.32
CA GLN A 246 34.91 -19.29 0.63
C GLN A 246 34.70 -17.77 0.82
N PRO A 247 34.99 -17.21 2.01
CA PRO A 247 35.02 -15.77 2.17
C PRO A 247 36.13 -15.20 1.28
N SER A 248 35.82 -14.16 0.52
CA SER A 248 36.81 -13.32 -0.14
C SER A 248 37.88 -12.90 0.87
N PRO A 249 39.17 -12.84 0.51
CA PRO A 249 40.20 -12.35 1.41
C PRO A 249 39.86 -10.90 1.78
N GLY A 250 39.68 -10.64 3.07
CA GLY A 250 39.64 -9.27 3.55
C GLY A 250 40.97 -8.58 3.19
N PRO A 251 40.98 -7.28 2.88
CA PRO A 251 42.23 -6.56 2.76
C PRO A 251 42.79 -6.39 4.18
N GLY A 252 43.68 -7.30 4.56
CA GLY A 252 44.61 -7.06 5.66
C GLY A 252 45.79 -6.28 5.13
N LEU A 253 46.09 -5.12 5.71
CA LEU A 253 47.42 -4.53 5.98
C LEU A 253 47.28 -3.08 6.50
N PRO A 254 48.29 -2.53 7.21
CA PRO A 254 48.37 -2.54 8.67
C PRO A 254 48.32 -1.12 9.29
N LEU A 255 48.15 -1.09 10.62
CA LEU A 255 48.33 0.10 11.45
C LEU A 255 49.76 0.64 11.38
N VAL A 256 49.92 1.89 10.93
CA VAL A 256 51.09 2.75 11.23
C VAL A 256 50.57 4.15 11.57
N GLY A 257 51.08 4.70 12.67
CA GLY A 257 50.52 5.87 13.36
C GLY A 257 51.08 7.25 12.98
N HIS A 258 50.30 8.24 13.46
CA HIS A 258 50.57 9.67 13.75
C HIS A 258 50.72 10.70 12.60
N PRO A 259 50.49 12.01 12.86
CA PRO A 259 49.41 12.65 13.64
C PRO A 259 48.75 13.87 12.92
N ALA A 260 47.73 14.45 13.57
CA ALA A 260 47.14 15.79 13.37
C ALA A 260 46.27 16.07 12.12
N MET A 261 44.95 16.02 12.31
CA MET A 261 43.95 16.56 11.38
C MET A 261 43.93 18.10 11.40
N PHE A 262 44.03 18.69 10.22
CA PHE A 262 43.66 20.08 9.95
C PHE A 262 42.15 20.25 10.15
N ARG A 263 41.76 21.19 11.02
CA ARG A 263 40.41 21.77 11.07
C ARG A 263 40.21 22.65 9.84
N THR A 264 39.07 22.51 9.17
CA THR A 264 38.50 23.56 8.32
C THR A 264 37.09 23.92 8.78
N PRO A 265 36.66 25.18 8.55
CA PRO A 265 35.74 25.86 9.42
C PRO A 265 34.29 25.84 8.94
N ILE A 266 33.43 26.01 9.94
CA ILE A 266 32.00 26.26 9.92
C ILE A 266 31.68 27.49 9.05
N ILE A 267 30.73 27.36 8.13
CA ILE A 267 29.97 28.47 7.54
C ILE A 267 28.47 28.18 7.77
N PRO A 268 27.68 29.12 8.32
CA PRO A 268 26.31 28.89 8.75
C PRO A 268 25.31 29.06 7.60
N SER A 269 24.27 28.22 7.58
CA SER A 269 23.08 28.41 6.75
C SER A 269 22.08 29.33 7.47
N PRO A 270 21.44 30.29 6.77
CA PRO A 270 20.53 31.25 7.37
C PRO A 270 19.14 30.63 7.59
N SER A 271 18.57 30.92 8.75
CA SER A 271 17.17 30.71 9.11
C SER A 271 16.27 31.69 8.34
N PRO A 272 15.08 31.28 7.87
CA PRO A 272 14.01 32.20 7.57
C PRO A 272 13.13 32.36 8.80
N THR A 273 13.26 33.53 9.45
CA THR A 273 12.21 34.15 10.25
C THR A 273 11.02 34.46 9.35
N PHE A 274 9.86 33.84 9.58
CA PHE A 274 8.59 34.33 9.05
C PHE A 274 7.87 35.10 10.15
N ASP A 275 7.87 36.42 9.96
CA ASP A 275 7.08 37.38 10.72
C ASP A 275 5.58 37.21 10.48
N ARG A 276 4.83 37.54 11.54
CA ARG A 276 3.38 37.73 11.56
C ARG A 276 2.93 38.72 10.48
N CYS A 277 1.87 38.38 9.76
CA CYS A 277 0.91 39.38 9.30
C CYS A 277 -0.51 38.77 9.27
N SER A 278 -1.32 39.18 10.24
CA SER A 278 -2.75 38.96 10.33
C SER A 278 -3.49 39.80 9.29
N ARG A 279 -4.20 39.16 8.35
CA ARG A 279 -5.30 39.78 7.60
C ARG A 279 -6.48 38.81 7.55
N GLU A 280 -7.53 39.16 8.30
CA GLU A 280 -8.85 38.55 8.25
C GLU A 280 -9.42 38.63 6.82
N PHE A 281 -9.95 37.51 6.34
CA PHE A 281 -10.74 37.44 5.11
C PHE A 281 -12.21 37.65 5.47
N ARG A 282 -12.83 38.74 4.98
CA ARG A 282 -14.28 38.98 5.05
C ARG A 282 -14.94 38.57 3.72
N PRO A 283 -15.95 37.69 3.71
CA PRO A 283 -16.77 37.46 2.52
C PRO A 283 -17.81 38.60 2.33
N PRO A 284 -18.33 38.79 1.11
CA PRO A 284 -19.19 39.93 0.77
C PRO A 284 -20.63 39.77 1.28
N ARG A 285 -21.24 40.90 1.65
CA ARG A 285 -22.67 41.03 1.98
C ARG A 285 -23.52 40.82 0.74
N ASN A 286 -24.55 39.97 0.86
CA ASN A 286 -25.65 39.90 -0.08
C ASN A 286 -26.94 40.24 0.68
N ASP A 287 -27.47 41.44 0.43
CA ASP A 287 -28.78 41.88 0.91
C ASP A 287 -29.86 41.29 0.00
N ARG A 288 -30.78 40.50 0.56
CA ARG A 288 -32.19 40.42 0.13
C ARG A 288 -33.01 39.56 1.09
N ASN A 289 -33.95 40.24 1.74
CA ASN A 289 -34.90 39.70 2.71
C ASN A 289 -36.22 39.25 2.07
N ASN A 290 -36.84 38.28 2.76
CA ASN A 290 -38.29 37.98 2.88
C ASN A 290 -38.91 36.98 1.89
N ALA A 291 -39.13 35.74 2.33
CA ALA A 291 -40.41 35.33 2.95
C ALA A 291 -40.41 33.89 3.51
N THR A 292 -40.64 33.77 4.84
CA THR A 292 -41.40 32.71 5.55
C THR A 292 -41.03 31.22 5.40
N SER A 293 -40.11 30.72 6.24
CA SER A 293 -40.37 29.74 7.32
C SER A 293 -39.06 29.41 8.04
N ILE A 294 -38.87 29.89 9.28
CA ILE A 294 -37.61 29.75 10.03
C ILE A 294 -37.66 28.46 10.86
N LEU A 295 -37.17 27.37 10.26
CA LEU A 295 -36.35 26.38 10.97
C LEU A 295 -34.94 26.54 10.36
N THR A 296 -33.96 26.76 11.22
CA THR A 296 -32.56 27.12 10.93
C THR A 296 -31.88 26.19 9.93
N PRO A 297 -31.39 26.66 8.75
CA PRO A 297 -30.62 25.82 7.81
C PRO A 297 -29.14 25.64 8.19
N MET A 298 -28.66 26.29 9.27
CA MET A 298 -27.22 26.29 9.60
C MET A 298 -26.77 25.13 10.49
N ALA A 299 -27.70 24.40 11.12
CA ALA A 299 -27.33 23.27 11.99
C ALA A 299 -26.87 22.04 11.20
N GLN A 300 -27.40 21.85 9.98
CA GLN A 300 -27.22 20.63 9.18
C GLN A 300 -25.80 20.45 8.60
N ASP A 301 -24.95 21.48 8.60
CA ASP A 301 -23.56 21.38 8.11
C ASP A 301 -22.57 20.85 9.17
N THR A 302 -23.00 20.71 10.42
CA THR A 302 -22.14 20.26 11.53
C THR A 302 -22.52 18.86 12.00
N TYR A 303 -21.53 18.07 12.43
CA TYR A 303 -21.74 16.74 13.01
C TYR A 303 -22.80 16.75 14.13
N TRP A 304 -22.74 17.74 15.01
CA TRP A 304 -23.66 17.85 16.15
C TRP A 304 -25.09 18.18 15.73
N GLY A 305 -25.29 18.99 14.68
CA GLY A 305 -26.62 19.20 14.14
C GLY A 305 -27.19 17.95 13.46
N THR A 306 -26.37 17.21 12.70
CA THR A 306 -26.77 15.89 12.18
C THR A 306 -27.15 14.92 13.31
N PHE A 307 -26.41 14.95 14.42
CA PHE A 307 -26.69 14.13 15.59
C PHE A 307 -27.99 14.50 16.30
N GLU A 308 -28.29 15.79 16.48
CA GLU A 308 -29.55 16.27 17.07
C GLU A 308 -30.76 15.89 16.21
N ASP A 309 -30.66 16.05 14.89
CA ASP A 309 -31.68 15.64 13.93
C ASP A 309 -31.94 14.13 14.03
N ILE A 310 -30.89 13.29 13.95
CA ILE A 310 -31.01 11.82 14.07
C ILE A 310 -31.59 11.43 15.42
N SER A 311 -31.18 12.09 16.50
CA SER A 311 -31.63 11.81 17.86
C SER A 311 -33.12 12.08 18.07
N THR A 312 -33.68 13.03 17.31
CA THR A 312 -35.10 13.39 17.35
C THR A 312 -35.98 12.29 16.76
N TYR A 313 -35.56 11.68 15.65
CA TYR A 313 -36.37 10.67 14.94
C TYR A 313 -36.05 9.23 15.33
N ASN A 314 -34.86 8.94 15.86
CA ASN A 314 -34.42 7.58 16.20
C ASN A 314 -34.34 7.35 17.71
N VAL A 315 -35.43 7.65 18.43
CA VAL A 315 -35.48 7.57 19.89
C VAL A 315 -35.17 6.18 20.45
N GLN A 316 -35.43 5.13 19.68
CA GLN A 316 -35.20 3.73 20.02
C GLN A 316 -33.71 3.33 20.10
N LEU A 317 -32.83 4.09 19.45
CA LEU A 317 -31.39 3.81 19.43
C LEU A 317 -30.71 4.31 20.70
N ASN A 318 -29.66 3.61 21.13
CA ASN A 318 -28.83 4.09 22.22
C ASN A 318 -27.94 5.28 21.77
N TYR A 319 -27.34 5.98 22.73
CA TYR A 319 -26.55 7.18 22.45
C TYR A 319 -25.38 6.93 21.48
N LEU A 320 -24.67 5.80 21.62
CA LEU A 320 -23.55 5.45 20.74
C LEU A 320 -24.00 5.10 19.33
N GLU A 321 -25.14 4.41 19.18
CA GLU A 321 -25.75 4.12 17.87
C GLU A 321 -26.18 5.39 17.15
N LYS A 322 -26.70 6.39 17.89
CA LYS A 322 -27.02 7.71 17.34
C LYS A 322 -25.76 8.45 16.88
N MET A 323 -24.71 8.45 17.70
CA MET A 323 -23.42 9.06 17.34
C MET A 323 -22.80 8.41 16.10
N TRP A 324 -22.92 7.09 16.01
CA TRP A 324 -22.46 6.30 14.88
C TRP A 324 -23.23 6.61 13.61
N MET A 325 -24.56 6.60 13.67
CA MET A 325 -25.40 6.97 12.52
C MET A 325 -25.12 8.40 12.06
N ALA A 326 -24.93 9.33 13.01
CA ALA A 326 -24.56 10.71 12.71
C ALA A 326 -23.20 10.82 12.02
N TRP A 327 -22.23 9.97 12.38
CA TRP A 327 -20.92 9.96 11.73
C TRP A 327 -21.02 9.60 10.25
N TYR A 328 -21.71 8.50 9.95
CA TYR A 328 -21.88 8.06 8.55
C TYR A 328 -22.73 9.05 7.75
N ALA A 329 -23.80 9.59 8.35
CA ALA A 329 -24.65 10.59 7.69
C ALA A 329 -23.91 11.91 7.42
N TRP A 330 -23.13 12.41 8.39
CA TRP A 330 -22.37 13.66 8.25
C TRP A 330 -21.24 13.54 7.23
N MET A 331 -20.57 12.39 7.17
CA MET A 331 -19.51 12.15 6.20
C MET A 331 -20.03 11.98 4.76
N GLY A 332 -21.27 11.49 4.59
CA GLY A 332 -21.91 11.31 3.28
C GLY A 332 -21.24 10.28 2.36
N ASN A 333 -20.22 9.55 2.84
CA ASN A 333 -19.49 8.53 2.11
C ASN A 333 -18.95 7.46 3.07
N ASP A 334 -19.51 6.24 2.98
CA ASP A 334 -19.19 5.14 3.89
C ASP A 334 -17.72 4.70 3.85
N VAL A 335 -17.08 4.75 2.67
CA VAL A 335 -15.66 4.40 2.50
C VAL A 335 -14.79 5.42 3.22
N LEU A 336 -15.09 6.71 3.06
CA LEU A 336 -14.36 7.78 3.75
C LEU A 336 -14.60 7.74 5.27
N ALA A 337 -15.86 7.58 5.67
CA ALA A 337 -16.26 7.48 7.08
C ALA A 337 -15.57 6.32 7.78
N THR A 338 -15.57 5.14 7.15
CA THR A 338 -14.94 3.94 7.70
C THR A 338 -13.42 4.04 7.63
N GLY A 339 -12.85 4.51 6.53
CA GLY A 339 -11.40 4.61 6.36
C GLY A 339 -10.74 5.52 7.41
N ILE A 340 -11.30 6.72 7.61
CA ILE A 340 -10.82 7.66 8.63
C ILE A 340 -10.98 7.09 10.04
N MET A 341 -12.17 6.58 10.38
CA MET A 341 -12.43 6.03 11.71
C MET A 341 -11.52 4.85 12.02
N SER A 342 -11.35 3.92 11.08
CA SER A 342 -10.51 2.73 11.25
C SER A 342 -9.05 3.10 11.49
N PHE A 343 -8.50 4.03 10.70
CA PHE A 343 -7.12 4.48 10.87
C PHE A 343 -6.92 5.25 12.18
N VAL A 344 -7.83 6.15 12.53
CA VAL A 344 -7.76 6.89 13.81
C VAL A 344 -7.84 5.95 15.01
N ILE A 345 -8.75 4.96 14.99
CA ILE A 345 -8.83 3.94 16.03
C ILE A 345 -7.52 3.15 16.11
N HIS A 346 -6.99 2.71 14.98
CA HIS A 346 -5.73 1.98 14.93
C HIS A 346 -4.58 2.75 15.61
N GLU A 347 -4.33 3.99 15.15
CA GLU A 347 -3.25 4.82 15.67
C GLU A 347 -3.46 5.16 17.15
N ALA A 348 -4.67 5.57 17.52
CA ALA A 348 -4.98 5.95 18.90
C ALA A 348 -4.78 4.78 19.86
N PHE A 349 -5.21 3.57 19.47
CA PHE A 349 -5.06 2.39 20.32
C PHE A 349 -3.64 1.84 20.31
N TYR A 350 -2.95 1.77 19.18
CA TYR A 350 -1.59 1.23 19.13
C TYR A 350 -0.62 2.04 20.00
N PHE A 351 -0.56 3.36 19.76
CA PHE A 351 0.31 4.24 20.54
C PHE A 351 -0.20 4.41 21.96
N GLY A 352 -1.52 4.55 22.15
CA GLY A 352 -2.13 4.66 23.48
C GLY A 352 -1.87 3.45 24.36
N ARG A 353 -1.96 2.23 23.82
CA ARG A 353 -1.70 0.97 24.55
C ARG A 353 -0.21 0.74 24.80
N SER A 354 0.67 1.36 24.01
CA SER A 354 2.12 1.34 24.21
C SER A 354 2.56 2.25 25.37
N LEU A 355 1.87 3.37 25.63
CA LEU A 355 2.25 4.35 26.67
C LEU A 355 2.42 3.76 28.08
N PRO A 356 1.52 2.89 28.61
CA PRO A 356 1.72 2.26 29.92
C PRO A 356 3.06 1.54 30.05
N TRP A 357 3.52 0.85 28.99
CA TRP A 357 4.78 0.13 29.01
C TRP A 357 5.99 1.07 29.07
N ILE A 358 5.92 2.19 28.33
CA ILE A 358 6.93 3.26 28.36
C ILE A 358 7.01 3.87 29.76
N ILE A 359 5.87 4.13 30.41
CA ILE A 359 5.81 4.66 31.77
C ILE A 359 6.39 3.66 32.77
N ILE A 360 6.07 2.38 32.63
CA ILE A 360 6.57 1.30 33.50
C ILE A 360 8.10 1.15 33.37
N ASP A 361 8.68 1.28 32.18
CA ASP A 361 10.14 1.27 31.97
C ASP A 361 10.85 2.41 32.74
N CYS A 362 10.15 3.51 33.06
CA CYS A 362 10.70 4.62 33.84
C CYS A 362 10.58 4.45 35.38
N ILE A 363 9.86 3.43 35.86
CA ILE A 363 9.58 3.24 37.29
C ILE A 363 10.37 2.03 37.82
N PRO A 364 11.41 2.22 38.65
CA PRO A 364 12.31 1.15 39.09
C PRO A 364 11.63 -0.03 39.82
N PHE A 365 10.48 0.21 40.45
CA PHE A 365 9.71 -0.83 41.13
C PHE A 365 9.35 -2.00 40.20
N PHE A 366 9.07 -1.72 38.93
CA PHE A 366 8.62 -2.76 37.98
C PHE A 366 9.77 -3.58 37.39
N ASN A 367 11.04 -3.22 37.62
CA ASN A 367 12.20 -3.98 37.14
C ASN A 367 12.20 -5.44 37.63
N ARG A 368 11.55 -5.71 38.76
CA ARG A 368 11.36 -7.07 39.29
C ARG A 368 10.51 -8.00 38.41
N TYR A 369 9.72 -7.43 37.51
CA TYR A 369 8.85 -8.13 36.57
C TYR A 369 9.39 -8.09 35.13
N LYS A 370 10.54 -7.43 34.90
CA LYS A 370 11.18 -7.39 33.58
C LYS A 370 11.83 -8.73 33.28
N ILE A 371 11.52 -9.31 32.12
CA ILE A 371 12.02 -10.63 31.72
C ILE A 371 13.54 -10.57 31.50
N GLN A 372 14.01 -9.63 30.68
CA GLN A 372 15.43 -9.36 30.46
C GLN A 372 15.89 -8.11 31.24
N ALA A 373 16.12 -8.25 32.55
CA ALA A 373 16.38 -7.15 33.49
C ALA A 373 17.54 -6.19 33.14
N HIS A 374 18.47 -6.60 32.26
CA HIS A 374 19.64 -5.80 31.85
C HIS A 374 19.43 -5.06 30.51
N LYS A 375 18.24 -5.15 29.90
CA LYS A 375 17.92 -4.53 28.60
C LYS A 375 16.64 -3.70 28.69
N VAL A 376 16.81 -2.43 29.04
CA VAL A 376 15.72 -1.44 29.03
C VAL A 376 15.94 -0.51 27.83
N PRO A 377 14.93 -0.29 26.96
CA PRO A 377 15.09 0.53 25.77
C PRO A 377 15.27 2.01 26.14
N SER A 378 16.24 2.67 25.50
CA SER A 378 16.46 4.11 25.67
C SER A 378 15.36 4.93 24.99
N ALA A 379 15.12 6.15 25.46
CA ALA A 379 14.15 7.06 24.84
C ALA A 379 14.44 7.32 23.35
N TRP A 380 15.73 7.33 22.97
CA TRP A 380 16.14 7.46 21.57
C TRP A 380 15.71 6.25 20.73
N GLU A 381 15.95 5.03 21.21
CA GLU A 381 15.52 3.81 20.52
C GLU A 381 14.01 3.75 20.38
N GLN A 382 13.27 4.12 21.43
CA GLN A 382 11.81 4.19 21.36
C GLN A 382 11.33 5.24 20.35
N THR A 383 12.00 6.40 20.26
CA THR A 383 11.65 7.42 19.27
C THR A 383 11.93 6.94 17.84
N GLN A 384 13.07 6.29 17.60
CA GLN A 384 13.39 5.72 16.28
C GLN A 384 12.40 4.61 15.88
N CYS A 385 12.02 3.77 16.86
CA CYS A 385 10.99 2.76 16.68
C CYS A 385 9.64 3.40 16.32
N ALA A 386 9.19 4.40 17.09
CA ALA A 386 7.95 5.13 16.85
C ALA A 386 7.88 5.71 15.44
N LEU A 387 8.95 6.38 15.00
CA LEU A 387 9.00 7.03 13.69
C LEU A 387 8.93 6.03 12.53
N LEU A 388 9.61 4.88 12.64
CA LEU A 388 9.54 3.85 11.60
C LEU A 388 8.17 3.18 11.56
N VAL A 389 7.62 2.86 12.74
CA VAL A 389 6.27 2.29 12.86
C VAL A 389 5.23 3.24 12.27
N LEU A 390 5.27 4.52 12.65
CA LEU A 390 4.38 5.54 12.10
C LEU A 390 4.53 5.67 10.57
N LEU A 391 5.76 5.66 10.06
CA LEU A 391 6.00 5.65 8.61
C LEU A 391 5.36 4.42 7.94
N SER A 392 5.51 3.24 8.55
CA SER A 392 4.90 2.00 8.06
C SER A 392 3.38 2.06 8.09
N HIS A 393 2.78 2.58 9.16
CA HIS A 393 1.33 2.73 9.28
C HIS A 393 0.77 3.61 8.15
N PHE A 394 1.41 4.74 7.86
CA PHE A 394 0.97 5.63 6.78
C PHE A 394 1.26 5.11 5.37
N THR A 395 2.31 4.31 5.17
CA THR A 395 2.75 3.90 3.82
C THR A 395 2.32 2.49 3.43
N VAL A 396 2.07 1.61 4.40
CA VAL A 396 1.76 0.19 4.19
C VAL A 396 0.37 -0.13 4.69
N GLU A 397 0.06 0.18 5.95
CA GLU A 397 -1.20 -0.23 6.57
C GLU A 397 -2.38 0.63 6.17
N LEU A 398 -2.18 1.95 6.03
CA LEU A 398 -3.23 2.89 5.62
C LEU A 398 -3.88 2.46 4.29
N PRO A 399 -3.13 2.10 3.22
CA PRO A 399 -3.71 1.48 2.04
C PRO A 399 -4.53 0.21 2.32
N GLN A 400 -4.06 -0.68 3.19
CA GLN A 400 -4.77 -1.92 3.53
C GLN A 400 -6.08 -1.63 4.28
N ILE A 401 -6.05 -0.69 5.23
CA ILE A 401 -7.22 -0.23 6.00
C ILE A 401 -8.23 0.43 5.06
N TRP A 402 -7.77 1.29 4.14
CA TRP A 402 -8.67 2.01 3.22
C TRP A 402 -9.34 1.08 2.21
N LEU A 403 -8.62 0.04 1.76
CA LEU A 403 -9.17 -0.96 0.86
C LEU A 403 -10.03 -2.00 1.56
N PHE A 404 -9.89 -2.18 2.88
CA PHE A 404 -10.67 -3.17 3.63
C PHE A 404 -12.18 -2.96 3.48
N HIS A 405 -12.68 -1.75 3.74
CA HIS A 405 -14.13 -1.47 3.70
C HIS A 405 -14.79 -1.83 2.35
N PRO A 406 -14.34 -1.32 1.19
CA PRO A 406 -14.97 -1.66 -0.08
C PRO A 406 -14.84 -3.15 -0.43
N MET A 407 -13.74 -3.82 -0.07
CA MET A 407 -13.60 -5.27 -0.28
C MET A 407 -14.57 -6.08 0.59
N CYS A 408 -14.71 -5.73 1.86
CA CYS A 408 -15.62 -6.41 2.79
C CYS A 408 -17.09 -6.08 2.50
N GLN A 409 -17.39 -4.85 2.06
CA GLN A 409 -18.73 -4.44 1.67
C GLN A 409 -19.22 -5.22 0.45
N TYR A 410 -18.36 -5.51 -0.52
CA TYR A 410 -18.66 -6.44 -1.62
C TYR A 410 -19.15 -7.81 -1.10
N PHE A 411 -18.63 -8.24 0.04
CA PHE A 411 -19.02 -9.49 0.68
C PHE A 411 -20.19 -9.40 1.66
N GLY A 412 -20.78 -8.22 1.89
CA GLY A 412 -21.93 -8.03 2.77
C GLY A 412 -21.62 -7.49 4.16
N LEU A 413 -20.51 -6.75 4.32
CA LEU A 413 -20.20 -6.08 5.58
C LEU A 413 -21.28 -5.03 5.94
N GLU A 414 -21.79 -5.10 7.17
CA GLU A 414 -22.76 -4.17 7.71
C GLU A 414 -22.07 -3.01 8.46
N THR A 415 -22.55 -1.79 8.22
CA THR A 415 -22.18 -0.57 8.94
C THR A 415 -23.37 0.08 9.66
N SER A 416 -24.58 -0.44 9.42
CA SER A 416 -25.84 0.08 9.95
C SER A 416 -26.10 -0.37 11.38
N VAL A 417 -26.76 0.50 12.14
CA VAL A 417 -27.29 0.19 13.47
C VAL A 417 -28.63 -0.59 13.38
N PRO A 418 -29.05 -1.35 14.41
CA PRO A 418 -28.47 -1.48 15.75
C PRO A 418 -27.15 -2.28 15.78
N PHE A 419 -26.35 -2.04 16.81
CA PHE A 419 -25.09 -2.76 16.96
C PHE A 419 -25.29 -4.26 17.21
N PRO A 420 -24.34 -5.11 16.76
CA PRO A 420 -24.39 -6.53 17.05
C PRO A 420 -24.33 -6.79 18.56
N SER A 421 -25.01 -7.85 19.01
CA SER A 421 -24.94 -8.26 20.42
C SER A 421 -23.51 -8.60 20.84
N ILE A 422 -23.20 -8.40 22.12
CA ILE A 422 -21.88 -8.72 22.69
C ILE A 422 -21.53 -10.20 22.45
N TYR A 423 -22.50 -11.10 22.57
CA TYR A 423 -22.31 -12.53 22.28
C TYR A 423 -21.91 -12.77 20.82
N LYS A 424 -22.56 -12.08 19.88
CA LYS A 424 -22.22 -12.16 18.45
C LYS A 424 -20.79 -11.72 18.19
N MET A 425 -20.42 -10.55 18.71
CA MET A 425 -19.05 -10.05 18.57
C MET A 425 -18.04 -11.00 19.22
N ALA A 426 -18.32 -11.49 20.43
CA ALA A 426 -17.40 -12.33 21.19
C ALA A 426 -17.08 -13.65 20.48
N TYR A 427 -18.08 -14.36 19.94
CA TYR A 427 -17.80 -15.62 19.24
C TYR A 427 -17.06 -15.38 17.91
N GLN A 428 -17.40 -14.32 17.17
CA GLN A 428 -16.72 -13.97 15.92
C GLN A 428 -15.26 -13.61 16.17
N ILE A 429 -14.98 -12.79 17.19
CA ILE A 429 -13.64 -12.44 17.64
C ILE A 429 -12.85 -13.67 18.09
N ALA A 430 -13.47 -14.60 18.82
CA ALA A 430 -12.81 -15.84 19.23
C ALA A 430 -12.40 -16.69 18.01
N ILE A 431 -13.25 -16.78 16.99
CA ILE A 431 -12.93 -17.42 15.71
C ILE A 431 -11.75 -16.70 15.04
N PHE A 432 -11.78 -15.36 15.00
CA PHE A 432 -10.71 -14.57 14.38
C PHE A 432 -9.36 -14.79 15.08
N PHE A 433 -9.33 -14.84 16.41
CA PHE A 433 -8.12 -15.19 17.17
C PHE A 433 -7.55 -16.55 16.76
N VAL A 434 -8.39 -17.58 16.63
CA VAL A 434 -7.92 -18.94 16.29
C VAL A 434 -7.31 -18.98 14.88
N PHE A 435 -7.99 -18.38 13.90
CA PHE A 435 -7.55 -18.43 12.50
C PHE A 435 -6.40 -17.46 12.22
N GLU A 436 -6.38 -16.28 12.85
CA GLU A 436 -5.25 -15.35 12.75
C GLU A 436 -4.01 -15.95 13.42
N ASP A 437 -4.13 -16.59 14.59
CA ASP A 437 -2.99 -17.24 15.24
C ASP A 437 -2.41 -18.36 14.38
N ALA A 438 -3.26 -19.12 13.68
CA ALA A 438 -2.81 -20.10 12.68
C ALA A 438 -2.06 -19.43 11.53
N TRP A 439 -2.63 -18.37 10.92
CA TRP A 439 -1.94 -17.62 9.87
C TRP A 439 -0.59 -17.10 10.34
N HIS A 440 -0.56 -16.46 11.52
CA HIS A 440 0.63 -15.90 12.13
C HIS A 440 1.68 -16.98 12.34
N TYR A 441 1.35 -18.10 13.00
CA TYR A 441 2.30 -19.18 13.27
C TYR A 441 2.99 -19.67 12.00
N TRP A 442 2.23 -19.94 10.94
CA TRP A 442 2.79 -20.47 9.70
C TRP A 442 3.60 -19.43 8.93
N ALA A 443 3.12 -18.19 8.84
CA ALA A 443 3.85 -17.10 8.21
C ALA A 443 5.17 -16.81 8.94
N HIS A 444 5.10 -16.68 10.26
CA HIS A 444 6.22 -16.41 11.14
C HIS A 444 7.27 -17.54 11.09
N ARG A 445 6.83 -18.80 11.21
CA ARG A 445 7.70 -19.96 11.05
C ARG A 445 8.34 -20.03 9.66
N ALA A 446 7.59 -19.71 8.59
CA ALA A 446 8.15 -19.68 7.24
C ALA A 446 9.24 -18.60 7.10
N MET A 447 9.03 -17.43 7.72
CA MET A 447 10.03 -16.36 7.73
C MET A 447 11.32 -16.78 8.46
N HIS A 448 11.23 -17.58 9.54
CA HIS A 448 12.41 -18.17 10.19
C HIS A 448 13.03 -19.35 9.44
N ALA A 449 12.20 -20.19 8.79
CA ALA A 449 12.67 -21.40 8.11
C ALA A 449 13.56 -21.08 6.89
N SER A 450 13.36 -19.92 6.27
CA SER A 450 14.16 -19.45 5.15
C SER A 450 15.15 -18.37 5.58
N SER A 451 16.44 -18.65 5.47
CA SER A 451 17.50 -17.66 5.68
C SER A 451 17.33 -16.42 4.78
N PHE A 452 16.67 -16.56 3.63
CA PHE A 452 16.33 -15.43 2.77
C PHE A 452 15.23 -14.55 3.38
N LEU A 453 14.12 -15.16 3.80
CA LEU A 453 13.00 -14.42 4.39
C LEU A 453 13.44 -13.79 5.71
N TYR A 454 14.13 -14.54 6.57
CA TYR A 454 14.68 -14.01 7.82
C TYR A 454 15.55 -12.77 7.56
N LYS A 455 16.60 -12.89 6.73
CA LYS A 455 17.56 -11.78 6.55
C LYS A 455 16.95 -10.51 5.98
N ASN A 456 15.96 -10.61 5.08
CA ASN A 456 15.46 -9.48 4.30
C ASN A 456 14.08 -8.97 4.74
N ILE A 457 13.31 -9.79 5.43
CA ILE A 457 11.93 -9.46 5.84
C ILE A 457 11.88 -9.38 7.36
N HIS A 458 12.21 -10.48 8.04
CA HIS A 458 11.94 -10.64 9.46
C HIS A 458 13.05 -10.18 10.42
N LYS A 459 14.26 -9.95 9.90
CA LYS A 459 15.41 -9.51 10.72
C LYS A 459 15.18 -8.14 11.37
N ILE A 460 14.39 -7.27 10.75
CA ILE A 460 14.06 -5.94 11.29
C ILE A 460 13.24 -6.08 12.57
N HIS A 461 12.24 -6.97 12.57
CA HIS A 461 11.48 -7.32 13.76
C HIS A 461 12.36 -7.86 14.90
N HIS A 462 13.34 -8.68 14.55
CA HIS A 462 14.35 -9.22 15.47
C HIS A 462 15.48 -8.25 15.85
N GLN A 463 15.40 -6.96 15.48
CA GLN A 463 16.41 -5.97 15.83
C GLN A 463 16.58 -5.86 17.35
N TYR A 464 15.47 -5.94 18.09
CA TYR A 464 15.45 -5.90 19.54
C TYR A 464 15.35 -7.32 20.10
N SER A 465 16.47 -7.83 20.60
CA SER A 465 16.51 -9.14 21.29
C SER A 465 15.77 -9.17 22.63
N ALA A 466 15.49 -8.00 23.22
CA ALA A 466 14.52 -7.79 24.28
C ALA A 466 13.46 -6.84 23.73
N PRO A 467 12.29 -7.34 23.31
CA PRO A 467 11.25 -6.50 22.75
C PRO A 467 10.66 -5.58 23.83
N PHE A 468 10.03 -4.51 23.36
CA PHE A 468 9.21 -3.59 24.16
C PHE A 468 7.94 -3.29 23.38
N GLY A 469 6.85 -2.90 24.06
CA GLY A 469 5.50 -2.88 23.45
C GLY A 469 5.39 -2.13 22.12
N LEU A 470 6.09 -1.00 21.98
CA LEU A 470 6.10 -0.19 20.75
C LEU A 470 6.79 -0.89 19.55
N ALA A 471 7.63 -1.89 19.82
CA ALA A 471 8.30 -2.67 18.78
C ALA A 471 7.42 -3.79 18.20
N ALA A 472 6.17 -3.94 18.66
CA ALA A 472 5.26 -4.99 18.20
C ALA A 472 5.02 -4.96 16.67
N GLU A 473 4.94 -3.78 16.08
CA GLU A 473 4.78 -3.58 14.63
C GLU A 473 6.05 -3.00 13.97
N TYR A 474 7.18 -3.04 14.68
CA TYR A 474 8.48 -2.64 14.12
C TYR A 474 9.02 -3.74 13.21
N ALA A 475 8.63 -3.70 11.93
CA ALA A 475 8.94 -4.76 10.98
C ALA A 475 9.24 -4.23 9.57
N SER A 476 9.64 -5.11 8.65
CA SER A 476 9.77 -4.72 7.25
C SER A 476 8.39 -4.46 6.62
N PRO A 477 8.28 -3.61 5.58
CA PRO A 477 7.01 -3.39 4.89
C PRO A 477 6.33 -4.67 4.40
N ILE A 478 7.10 -5.66 3.93
CA ILE A 478 6.56 -6.94 3.45
C ILE A 478 6.01 -7.76 4.61
N GLU A 479 6.67 -7.74 5.76
CA GLU A 479 6.19 -8.43 6.95
C GLU A 479 4.89 -7.82 7.47
N VAL A 480 4.83 -6.49 7.56
CA VAL A 480 3.62 -5.75 7.92
C VAL A 480 2.46 -6.11 6.99
N MET A 481 2.71 -6.17 5.67
CA MET A 481 1.70 -6.63 4.71
C MET A 481 1.23 -8.06 4.96
N ILE A 482 2.16 -9.00 5.22
CA ILE A 482 1.85 -10.43 5.43
C ILE A 482 1.04 -10.62 6.72
N LEU A 483 1.46 -10.00 7.82
CA LEU A 483 0.79 -10.12 9.12
C LEU A 483 -0.54 -9.36 9.12
N GLY A 484 -0.55 -8.15 8.58
CA GLY A 484 -1.76 -7.34 8.39
C GLY A 484 -2.82 -8.08 7.55
N PHE A 485 -2.41 -8.76 6.47
CA PHE A 485 -3.32 -9.60 5.68
C PHE A 485 -3.94 -10.74 6.50
N GLY A 486 -3.23 -11.31 7.47
CA GLY A 486 -3.81 -12.27 8.41
C GLY A 486 -4.93 -11.65 9.25
N SER A 487 -4.64 -10.49 9.84
CA SER A 487 -5.56 -9.76 10.72
C SER A 487 -6.85 -9.31 10.05
N VAL A 488 -6.79 -8.90 8.77
CA VAL A 488 -7.99 -8.47 8.02
C VAL A 488 -8.56 -9.54 7.08
N GLY A 489 -7.73 -10.45 6.59
CA GLY A 489 -8.12 -11.49 5.64
C GLY A 489 -9.02 -12.56 6.25
N VAL A 490 -8.78 -12.93 7.50
CA VAL A 490 -9.65 -13.88 8.23
C VAL A 490 -11.09 -13.35 8.33
N PRO A 491 -11.32 -12.10 8.79
CA PRO A 491 -12.66 -11.52 8.75
C PRO A 491 -13.26 -11.33 7.36
N ILE A 492 -12.45 -10.99 6.33
CA ILE A 492 -12.93 -10.92 4.93
C ILE A 492 -13.49 -12.27 4.50
N VAL A 493 -12.76 -13.36 4.73
CA VAL A 493 -13.20 -14.71 4.38
C VAL A 493 -14.44 -15.10 5.18
N PHE A 494 -14.47 -14.77 6.48
CA PHE A 494 -15.65 -15.01 7.32
C PHE A 494 -16.88 -14.28 6.78
N CYS A 495 -16.76 -12.99 6.45
CA CYS A 495 -17.84 -12.21 5.84
C CYS A 495 -18.26 -12.78 4.48
N ALA A 496 -17.30 -13.18 3.64
CA ALA A 496 -17.58 -13.78 2.34
C ALA A 496 -18.46 -15.04 2.44
N ILE A 497 -18.22 -15.88 3.44
CA ILE A 497 -18.94 -17.14 3.69
C ILE A 497 -20.28 -16.91 4.39
N THR A 498 -20.29 -16.11 5.46
CA THR A 498 -21.44 -15.99 6.37
C THR A 498 -22.40 -14.88 6.00
N LYS A 499 -21.92 -13.86 5.27
CA LYS A 499 -22.63 -12.59 5.04
C LYS A 499 -23.05 -11.88 6.34
N ASP A 500 -22.36 -12.19 7.44
CA ASP A 500 -22.80 -11.82 8.79
C ASP A 500 -21.65 -11.20 9.60
N LEU A 501 -21.20 -10.01 9.19
CA LEU A 501 -20.13 -9.29 9.88
C LEU A 501 -20.46 -7.80 9.94
N HIS A 502 -20.33 -7.22 11.14
CA HIS A 502 -20.50 -5.79 11.36
C HIS A 502 -19.15 -5.11 11.60
N ILE A 503 -18.95 -3.91 11.06
CA ILE A 503 -17.68 -3.17 11.18
C ILE A 503 -17.29 -2.86 12.64
N LEU A 504 -18.25 -2.67 13.54
CA LEU A 504 -17.96 -2.54 14.98
C LEU A 504 -17.23 -3.77 15.53
N THR A 505 -17.62 -4.98 15.09
CA THR A 505 -16.92 -6.22 15.48
C THR A 505 -15.47 -6.20 15.00
N MET A 506 -15.22 -5.63 13.81
CA MET A 506 -13.87 -5.43 13.30
C MET A 506 -13.06 -4.47 14.16
N TYR A 507 -13.64 -3.37 14.62
CA TYR A 507 -12.93 -2.42 15.49
C TYR A 507 -12.55 -3.06 16.83
N VAL A 508 -13.49 -3.78 17.45
CA VAL A 508 -13.21 -4.50 18.70
C VAL A 508 -12.17 -5.61 18.47
N TRP A 509 -12.25 -6.33 17.36
CA TRP A 509 -11.26 -7.32 16.95
C TRP A 509 -9.85 -6.72 16.84
N ILE A 510 -9.69 -5.63 16.08
CA ILE A 510 -8.41 -4.95 15.90
C ILE A 510 -7.88 -4.45 17.24
N ILE A 511 -8.71 -3.84 18.10
CA ILE A 511 -8.30 -3.39 19.44
C ILE A 511 -7.73 -4.55 20.26
N PHE A 512 -8.39 -5.72 20.26
CA PHE A 512 -7.89 -6.88 20.98
C PHE A 512 -6.63 -7.47 20.35
N ARG A 513 -6.54 -7.49 19.02
CA ARG A 513 -5.37 -7.97 18.29
C ARG A 513 -4.14 -7.10 18.58
N LEU A 514 -4.28 -5.77 18.53
CA LEU A 514 -3.22 -4.82 18.87
C LEU A 514 -2.82 -4.94 20.34
N SER A 515 -3.80 -5.05 21.23
CA SER A 515 -3.55 -5.24 22.66
C SER A 515 -2.74 -6.50 22.92
N GLN A 516 -3.06 -7.60 22.23
CA GLN A 516 -2.32 -8.87 22.33
C GLN A 516 -0.89 -8.73 21.80
N ALA A 517 -0.71 -8.11 20.62
CA ALA A 517 0.61 -7.92 20.02
C ALA A 517 1.53 -7.12 20.95
N ILE A 518 1.04 -5.97 21.43
CA ILE A 518 1.80 -5.07 22.32
C ILE A 518 2.11 -5.75 23.65
N ASP A 519 1.16 -6.50 24.22
CA ASP A 519 1.36 -7.24 25.47
C ASP A 519 2.44 -8.32 25.31
N ALA A 520 2.40 -9.09 24.22
CA ALA A 520 3.41 -10.11 23.90
C ALA A 520 4.82 -9.53 23.71
N HIS A 521 4.93 -8.26 23.29
CA HIS A 521 6.21 -7.57 23.12
C HIS A 521 6.61 -6.73 24.34
N SER A 522 5.79 -6.64 25.38
CA SER A 522 6.01 -5.70 26.49
C SER A 522 7.35 -5.88 27.22
N GLY A 523 7.89 -7.11 27.22
CA GLY A 523 9.09 -7.48 27.98
C GLY A 523 8.85 -7.60 29.50
N TYR A 524 7.58 -7.68 29.92
CA TYR A 524 7.16 -7.78 31.32
C TYR A 524 6.29 -9.01 31.56
N GLU A 525 6.59 -9.72 32.65
CA GLU A 525 5.76 -10.83 33.13
C GLU A 525 5.25 -10.51 34.54
N PHE A 526 3.96 -10.22 34.65
CA PHE A 526 3.30 -9.91 35.92
C PHE A 526 2.58 -11.13 36.48
N PRO A 527 2.35 -11.20 37.80
CA PRO A 527 1.54 -12.26 38.41
C PRO A 527 0.09 -12.35 37.87
N TRP A 528 -0.40 -11.29 37.22
CA TRP A 528 -1.71 -11.20 36.59
C TRP A 528 -1.66 -11.21 35.05
N SER A 529 -0.51 -11.53 34.45
CA SER A 529 -0.40 -11.79 33.01
C SER A 529 -1.36 -12.91 32.61
N LEU A 530 -1.97 -12.81 31.42
CA LEU A 530 -3.07 -13.69 31.01
C LEU A 530 -2.68 -15.16 30.96
N HIS A 531 -1.40 -15.48 30.68
CA HIS A 531 -0.88 -16.85 30.67
C HIS A 531 -1.05 -17.58 32.01
N HIS A 532 -1.04 -16.87 33.14
CA HIS A 532 -1.27 -17.48 34.46
C HIS A 532 -2.71 -17.96 34.66
N PHE A 533 -3.68 -17.39 33.94
CA PHE A 533 -5.09 -17.78 34.01
C PHE A 533 -5.50 -18.69 32.84
N LEU A 534 -4.90 -18.48 31.66
CA LEU A 534 -5.11 -19.26 30.44
C LEU A 534 -3.77 -19.90 30.05
N PRO A 535 -3.46 -21.13 30.52
CA PRO A 535 -2.12 -21.73 30.39
C PRO A 535 -1.71 -22.02 28.94
N PHE A 536 -2.65 -22.02 27.99
CA PHE A 536 -2.37 -22.15 26.57
C PHE A 536 -2.12 -20.80 25.87
N TRP A 537 -2.23 -19.67 26.57
CA TRP A 537 -1.87 -18.34 26.06
C TRP A 537 -0.34 -18.17 26.03
N ALA A 538 0.23 -17.61 24.97
CA ALA A 538 1.67 -17.43 24.84
C ALA A 538 2.21 -16.40 25.83
N GLY A 539 1.62 -15.20 25.89
CA GLY A 539 2.08 -14.11 26.76
C GLY A 539 3.46 -13.56 26.37
N ALA A 540 3.95 -12.59 27.16
CA ALA A 540 5.22 -11.92 26.90
C ALA A 540 6.44 -12.84 27.05
N GLU A 541 6.45 -13.70 28.07
CA GLU A 541 7.54 -14.67 28.30
C GLU A 541 7.84 -15.55 27.08
N HIS A 542 6.80 -16.10 26.45
CA HIS A 542 6.97 -16.99 25.28
C HIS A 542 7.64 -16.26 24.11
N HIS A 543 7.19 -15.04 23.84
CA HIS A 543 7.69 -14.25 22.72
C HIS A 543 9.03 -13.57 23.00
N ASP A 544 9.31 -13.20 24.25
CA ASP A 544 10.61 -12.69 24.66
C ASP A 544 11.71 -13.75 24.44
N VAL A 545 11.47 -15.01 24.82
CA VAL A 545 12.39 -16.13 24.53
C VAL A 545 12.60 -16.32 23.03
N HIS A 546 11.57 -16.09 22.21
CA HIS A 546 11.68 -16.11 20.75
C HIS A 546 12.65 -15.04 20.24
N HIS A 547 12.50 -13.78 20.68
CA HIS A 547 13.41 -12.68 20.33
C HIS A 547 14.83 -12.87 20.87
N GLU A 548 14.98 -13.54 22.02
CA GLU A 548 16.29 -13.80 22.62
C GLU A 548 17.07 -14.89 21.85
N LYS A 549 16.37 -15.95 21.41
CA LYS A 549 16.99 -17.14 20.80
C LYS A 549 16.89 -17.18 19.28
N PHE A 550 16.02 -16.39 18.67
CA PHE A 550 15.73 -16.36 17.23
C PHE A 550 15.26 -17.70 16.64
N ILE A 551 14.78 -18.62 17.49
CA ILE A 551 14.35 -19.97 17.11
C ILE A 551 13.25 -20.47 18.03
N GLY A 552 12.25 -21.14 17.44
CA GLY A 552 11.08 -21.67 18.15
C GLY A 552 10.11 -20.59 18.63
N ASN A 553 9.06 -20.97 19.36
CA ASN A 553 8.05 -20.03 19.90
C ASN A 553 7.45 -19.12 18.82
N TYR A 554 6.97 -19.71 17.72
CA TYR A 554 6.47 -18.96 16.56
C TYR A 554 5.02 -18.50 16.70
N ALA A 555 4.26 -19.05 17.65
CA ALA A 555 2.87 -18.67 17.85
C ALA A 555 2.75 -17.27 18.48
N SER A 556 1.71 -16.53 18.10
CA SER A 556 1.48 -15.17 18.61
C SER A 556 0.61 -15.18 19.86
N SER A 557 -0.56 -15.82 19.79
CA SER A 557 -1.56 -15.80 20.85
C SER A 557 -1.58 -17.12 21.63
N PHE A 558 -1.56 -18.26 20.94
CA PHE A 558 -1.78 -19.56 21.57
C PHE A 558 -0.59 -20.52 21.41
N ARG A 559 -0.13 -21.11 22.51
CA ARG A 559 1.02 -22.03 22.53
C ARG A 559 0.78 -23.36 21.81
N TRP A 560 -0.46 -23.67 21.38
CA TRP A 560 -0.80 -24.98 20.84
C TRP A 560 0.00 -25.36 19.60
N TRP A 561 0.35 -24.42 18.73
CA TRP A 561 1.04 -24.75 17.49
C TRP A 561 2.50 -25.10 17.77
N ASP A 562 3.13 -24.35 18.68
CA ASP A 562 4.46 -24.66 19.16
C ASP A 562 4.50 -25.99 19.92
N PHE A 563 3.48 -26.29 20.71
CA PHE A 563 3.34 -27.57 21.40
C PHE A 563 3.16 -28.74 20.43
N VAL A 564 2.19 -28.65 19.51
CA VAL A 564 1.84 -29.72 18.55
C VAL A 564 3.00 -30.02 17.60
N LEU A 565 3.76 -29.00 17.18
CA LEU A 565 4.85 -29.13 16.22
C LEU A 565 6.24 -29.21 16.89
N ASP A 566 6.29 -29.31 18.22
CA ASP A 566 7.49 -29.39 19.05
C ASP A 566 8.49 -28.25 18.78
N THR A 567 7.98 -27.04 18.49
CA THR A 567 8.75 -25.82 18.21
C THR A 567 8.93 -24.89 19.41
N GLU A 568 8.55 -25.30 20.62
CA GLU A 568 8.82 -24.50 21.84
C GLU A 568 10.33 -24.25 22.03
N ALA A 569 10.72 -23.03 22.37
CA ALA A 569 12.09 -22.58 22.60
C ALA A 569 12.46 -22.61 24.09
N GLY A 570 13.72 -22.31 24.41
CA GLY A 570 14.18 -22.19 25.80
C GLY A 570 14.82 -23.45 26.39
N ALA A 571 15.35 -23.30 27.60
CA ALA A 571 16.15 -24.32 28.28
C ALA A 571 15.29 -25.53 28.69
N GLU A 572 14.07 -25.29 29.17
CA GLU A 572 13.16 -26.35 29.61
C GLU A 572 12.67 -27.20 28.44
N ALA A 573 12.20 -26.58 27.36
CA ALA A 573 11.80 -27.29 26.14
C ALA A 573 12.96 -28.12 25.55
N SER A 574 14.18 -27.57 25.57
CA SER A 574 15.40 -28.26 25.13
C SER A 574 15.75 -29.47 26.02
N LYS A 575 15.62 -29.34 27.34
CA LYS A 575 15.79 -30.43 28.30
C LYS A 575 14.76 -31.55 28.05
N LYS A 576 13.47 -31.19 27.92
CA LYS A 576 12.37 -32.12 27.66
C LYS A 576 12.55 -32.87 26.33
N ARG A 577 13.02 -32.20 25.27
CA ARG A 577 13.35 -32.86 23.99
C ARG A 577 14.53 -33.82 24.13
N ARG A 578 15.57 -33.45 24.89
CA ARG A 578 16.72 -34.33 25.15
C ARG A 578 16.31 -35.59 25.91
N GLU A 579 15.49 -35.45 26.95
CA GLU A 579 14.99 -36.57 27.75
C GLU A 579 14.11 -37.52 26.92
N ARG A 580 13.19 -36.98 26.10
CA ARG A 580 12.39 -37.77 25.15
C ARG A 580 13.26 -38.57 24.17
N LYS A 581 14.30 -37.95 23.59
CA LYS A 581 15.26 -38.63 22.69
C LYS A 581 16.04 -39.73 23.40
N LEU A 582 16.49 -39.50 24.64
CA LEU A 582 17.21 -40.50 25.44
C LEU A 582 16.30 -41.68 25.80
N ALA A 583 15.04 -41.42 26.18
CA ALA A 583 14.06 -42.47 26.46
C ALA A 583 13.77 -43.32 25.21
N ALA A 584 13.56 -42.70 24.05
CA ALA A 584 13.35 -43.40 22.79
C ALA A 584 14.57 -44.24 22.38
N ALA A 585 15.79 -43.71 22.57
CA ALA A 585 17.02 -44.45 22.29
C ALA A 585 17.21 -45.65 23.23
N LYS A 586 16.83 -45.53 24.50
CA LYS A 586 16.85 -46.65 25.47
C LYS A 586 15.82 -47.72 25.08
N ALA A 587 14.60 -47.32 24.74
CA ALA A 587 13.55 -48.25 24.30
C ALA A 587 13.99 -49.04 23.04
N LYS A 588 14.58 -48.36 22.05
CA LYS A 588 15.09 -49.00 20.82
C LYS A 588 16.27 -49.96 21.08
N LYS A 589 17.02 -49.80 22.17
CA LYS A 589 18.09 -50.73 22.56
C LYS A 589 17.58 -51.91 23.40
N ALA A 590 16.38 -51.81 23.96
CA ALA A 590 15.75 -52.86 24.76
C ALA A 590 14.83 -53.77 23.93
N MET A 591 14.48 -53.35 22.70
CA MET A 591 13.93 -54.18 21.62
C MET A 591 15.08 -54.76 20.79
#